data_AF-A0A9X8R285-F1
#
_entry.id   AF-A0A9X8R285-F1
#
_cell.length_a   1.000
_cell.length_b   1.000
_cell.length_c   1.000
_cell.angle_alpha   90.00
_cell.angle_beta   90.00
_cell.angle_gamma   90.00
#
_symmetry.space_group_name_H-M   'P 1'
#
loop_
_entity.id
_entity.type
_entity.pdbx_description
1 polymer ?
#
loop_
_entity_poly.entity_id
_entity_poly.type
_entity_poly.pdbx_seq_one_letter_code
_entity_poly.pdbx_strand_id
1 'polypeptide(L)'
;MTVKDRRLNIRTTAVQDDRLRQAAEATNKSVSEFVLESAVERAEMVLADQRWFVLSEENFSHVEKLLEHPADFRKLAELFAADSPFGKEFSFGG
;
A
#
# COMPACT_ATOMS: atom_id res chain seq x y z
N MET A 1 14.75 -0.46 -15.96
CA MET A 1 15.12 -1.58 -15.08
C MET A 1 15.58 -0.97 -13.76
N THR A 2 14.78 -1.03 -12.70
CA THR A 2 15.17 -0.51 -11.38
C THR A 2 16.20 -1.45 -10.76
N VAL A 3 17.37 -0.92 -10.39
CA VAL A 3 18.45 -1.70 -9.78
C VAL A 3 18.17 -1.81 -8.28
N LYS A 4 18.27 -3.01 -7.70
CA LYS A 4 18.20 -3.22 -6.25
C LYS A 4 19.51 -2.77 -5.60
N ASP A 5 19.66 -1.47 -5.31
CA ASP A 5 20.92 -0.90 -4.78
C ASP A 5 20.99 -0.82 -3.25
N ARG A 6 19.84 -0.86 -2.56
CA ARG A 6 19.77 -0.74 -1.10
C ARG A 6 19.89 -2.10 -0.41
N ARG A 7 20.71 -2.17 0.64
CA ARG A 7 20.90 -3.36 1.48
C ARG A 7 20.14 -3.24 2.79
N LEU A 8 19.44 -4.31 3.16
CA LEU A 8 18.79 -4.47 4.45
C LEU A 8 19.47 -5.61 5.21
N ASN A 9 20.18 -5.28 6.29
CA ASN A 9 20.85 -6.27 7.13
C ASN A 9 19.95 -6.61 8.33
N ILE A 10 19.52 -7.87 8.44
CA ILE A 10 18.63 -8.34 9.51
C ILE A 10 19.38 -9.37 10.34
N ARG A 11 19.26 -9.29 11.67
CA ARG A 11 19.72 -10.33 12.60
C ARG A 11 18.54 -11.18 13.02
N THR A 12 18.73 -12.49 13.02
CA THR A 12 17.73 -13.48 13.43
C THR A 12 18.31 -14.40 14.49
N THR A 13 17.43 -14.92 15.36
CA THR A 13 17.74 -16.10 16.18
C THR A 13 17.67 -17.36 15.31
N ALA A 14 18.28 -18.47 15.74
CA ALA A 14 18.21 -19.74 15.01
C ALA A 14 16.76 -20.18 14.75
N VAL A 15 15.88 -20.05 15.76
CA VAL A 15 14.45 -20.40 15.64
C VAL A 15 13.74 -19.51 14.61
N GLN A 16 14.11 -18.24 14.48
CA GLN A 16 13.55 -17.36 13.45
C GLN A 16 14.08 -17.73 12.06
N ASP A 17 15.37 -18.02 11.91
CA ASP A 17 15.96 -18.42 10.64
C ASP A 17 15.32 -19.71 10.10
N ASP A 18 15.18 -20.73 10.96
CA ASP A 18 14.55 -22.01 10.58
C ASP A 18 13.11 -21.82 10.08
N ARG A 19 12.32 -21.00 10.78
CA ARG A 19 10.95 -20.68 10.38
C ARG A 19 10.88 -19.94 9.05
N LEU A 20 11.78 -18.97 8.84
CA LEU A 20 11.84 -18.22 7.58
C LEU A 20 12.24 -19.13 6.41
N ARG A 21 13.18 -20.06 6.62
CA ARG A 21 13.55 -21.07 5.62
C ARG A 21 12.38 -21.97 5.28
N GLN A 22 11.70 -22.52 6.27
CA GLN A 22 10.54 -23.39 6.06
C GLN A 22 9.42 -22.68 5.29
N ALA A 23 9.15 -21.40 5.60
CA ALA A 23 8.13 -20.63 4.91
C ALA A 23 8.54 -20.28 3.45
N ALA A 24 9.83 -19.97 3.23
CA ALA A 24 10.37 -19.73 1.90
C ALA A 24 10.30 -21.01 1.03
N GLU A 25 10.63 -22.17 1.60
CA GLU A 25 10.51 -23.46 0.93
C GLU A 25 9.05 -23.78 0.57
N ALA A 26 8.12 -23.59 1.51
CA ALA A 26 6.69 -23.83 1.27
C ALA A 26 6.10 -22.92 0.19
N THR A 27 6.70 -21.76 -0.06
CA THR A 27 6.29 -20.79 -1.09
C THR A 27 7.13 -20.85 -2.36
N ASN A 28 8.09 -21.78 -2.43
CA ASN A 28 9.05 -21.93 -3.53
C ASN A 28 9.81 -20.63 -3.85
N LYS A 29 10.21 -19.90 -2.81
CA LYS A 29 10.94 -18.63 -2.88
C LYS A 29 12.29 -18.74 -2.18
N SER A 30 13.23 -17.86 -2.53
CA SER A 30 14.42 -17.68 -1.69
C SER A 30 14.05 -17.02 -0.36
N VAL A 31 14.82 -17.26 0.70
CA VAL A 31 14.59 -16.62 2.02
C VAL A 31 14.55 -15.10 1.90
N SER A 32 15.47 -14.52 1.14
CA SER A 32 15.53 -13.07 0.91
C SER A 32 14.30 -12.53 0.19
N GLU A 33 13.77 -13.28 -0.77
CA GLU A 33 12.56 -12.90 -1.52
C GLU A 33 11.32 -12.99 -0.63
N PHE A 34 11.16 -14.11 0.07
CA PHE A 34 10.06 -14.31 1.02
C PHE A 34 10.03 -13.21 2.09
N VAL A 35 11.18 -12.90 2.70
CA VAL A 35 11.27 -11.86 3.73
C VAL A 35 10.96 -10.48 3.17
N LEU A 36 11.52 -10.14 2.01
CA LEU A 36 11.31 -8.82 1.41
C LEU A 36 9.84 -8.62 1.04
N GLU A 37 9.24 -9.59 0.37
CA GLU A 37 7.83 -9.52 -0.04
C GLU A 37 6.90 -9.45 1.16
N SER A 38 7.10 -10.32 2.16
CA SER A 38 6.31 -10.31 3.40
C SER A 38 6.44 -8.98 4.15
N ALA A 39 7.63 -8.39 4.17
CA ALA A 39 7.87 -7.10 4.82
C ALA A 39 7.19 -5.95 4.06
N VAL A 40 7.22 -5.97 2.72
CA VAL A 40 6.55 -4.97 1.87
C VAL A 40 5.04 -5.07 2.02
N GLU A 41 4.47 -6.27 1.90
CA GLU A 41 3.04 -6.51 2.08
C GLU A 41 2.56 -6.01 3.45
N ARG A 42 3.34 -6.31 4.51
CA ARG A 42 3.00 -5.81 5.84
C ARG A 42 3.12 -4.29 5.94
N ALA A 43 4.12 -3.68 5.32
CA ALA A 43 4.26 -2.23 5.31
C ALA A 43 3.08 -1.56 4.60
N GLU A 44 2.65 -2.10 3.45
CA GLU A 44 1.48 -1.62 2.71
C GLU A 44 0.21 -1.71 3.53
N MET A 45 -0.04 -2.83 4.21
CA MET A 45 -1.18 -2.95 5.13
C MET A 45 -1.14 -1.91 6.25
N VAL A 46 0.03 -1.71 6.87
CA VAL A 46 0.19 -0.72 7.95
C VAL A 46 -0.06 0.71 7.44
N LEU A 47 0.40 1.02 6.23
CA LEU A 47 0.17 2.32 5.60
C LEU A 47 -1.29 2.50 5.17
N ALA A 48 -1.96 1.44 4.69
CA ALA A 48 -3.38 1.48 4.34
C ALA A 48 -4.27 1.64 5.58
N ASP A 49 -3.90 1.01 6.70
CA ASP A 49 -4.56 1.17 8.00
C ASP A 49 -4.30 2.56 8.64
N GLN A 50 -3.40 3.36 8.08
CA GLN A 50 -3.05 4.67 8.63
C GLN A 50 -4.20 5.66 8.44
N ARG A 51 -4.97 5.85 9.51
CA ARG A 51 -6.13 6.76 9.54
C ARG A 51 -5.77 8.24 9.74
N TRP A 52 -4.54 8.53 10.14
CA TRP A 52 -4.09 9.89 10.46
C TRP A 52 -2.94 10.29 9.54
N PHE A 53 -3.20 11.31 8.71
CA PHE A 53 -2.19 11.93 7.86
C PHE A 53 -1.68 13.17 8.57
N VAL A 54 -0.43 13.12 9.04
CA VAL A 54 0.23 14.31 9.61
C VAL A 54 0.88 15.07 8.45
N LEU A 55 0.40 16.29 8.21
CA LEU A 55 0.93 17.18 7.18
C LEU A 55 1.90 18.19 7.81
N SER A 56 2.88 18.64 7.03
CA SER A 56 3.60 19.88 7.34
C SER A 56 2.65 21.07 7.24
N GLU A 57 2.99 22.21 7.85
CA GLU A 57 2.17 23.44 7.74
C GLU A 57 1.93 23.84 6.27
N GLU A 58 2.96 23.71 5.42
CA GLU A 58 2.87 23.99 3.98
C GLU A 58 1.83 23.09 3.29
N ASN A 59 1.91 21.77 3.53
CA ASN A 59 0.97 20.81 2.94
C ASN A 59 -0.44 20.98 3.49
N PHE A 60 -0.57 21.35 4.77
CA PHE A 60 -1.86 21.64 5.38
C PHE A 60 -2.52 22.86 4.72
N SER A 61 -1.79 23.97 4.57
CA SER A 61 -2.30 25.17 3.89
C SER A 61 -2.67 24.90 2.43
N HIS A 62 -1.92 24.03 1.76
CA HIS A 62 -2.25 23.60 0.39
C HIS A 62 -3.59 22.85 0.34
N VAL A 63 -3.82 21.93 1.28
CA VAL A 63 -5.10 21.22 1.38
C VAL A 63 -6.25 22.16 1.70
N GLU A 64 -6.07 23.11 2.63
CA GLU A 64 -7.10 24.11 2.95
C GLU A 64 -7.54 24.89 1.70
N LYS A 65 -6.58 25.37 0.89
CA LYS A 65 -6.88 26.07 -0.37
C LYS A 65 -7.64 25.19 -1.37
N LEU A 66 -7.34 23.89 -1.42
CA LEU A 66 -8.08 22.96 -2.29
C LEU A 66 -9.53 22.77 -1.82
N LEU A 67 -9.78 22.80 -0.51
CA LEU A 67 -11.11 22.66 0.07
C LEU A 67 -11.99 23.91 -0.12
N GLU A 68 -11.39 25.09 -0.31
CA GLU A 68 -12.12 26.33 -0.60
C GLU A 68 -12.75 26.34 -2.01
N HIS A 69 -12.29 25.47 -2.91
CA HIS A 69 -12.79 25.39 -4.27
C HIS A 69 -13.72 24.18 -4.45
N PRO A 70 -14.89 24.33 -5.12
CA PRO A 70 -15.73 23.19 -5.43
C PRO A 70 -14.99 22.24 -6.38
N ALA A 71 -15.03 20.94 -6.08
CA ALA A 71 -14.39 19.94 -6.91
C ALA A 71 -15.13 19.78 -8.26
N ASP A 72 -14.37 19.52 -9.33
CA ASP A 72 -14.92 19.16 -10.64
C ASP A 72 -15.19 17.64 -10.68
N PHE A 73 -16.46 17.28 -10.57
CA PHE A 73 -16.91 15.89 -10.55
C PHE A 73 -17.15 15.26 -11.93
N ARG A 74 -16.90 15.96 -13.05
CA ARG A 74 -17.25 15.44 -14.39
C ARG A 74 -16.60 14.10 -14.72
N LYS A 75 -15.28 13.99 -14.51
CA LYS A 75 -14.54 12.72 -14.73
C LYS A 75 -14.96 11.62 -13.76
N LEU A 76 -15.34 11.98 -12.54
CA LEU A 76 -15.83 11.03 -11.56
C LEU A 76 -17.21 10.50 -11.93
N ALA A 77 -18.09 11.36 -12.46
CA ALA A 77 -19.39 10.97 -13.01
C ALA A 77 -19.23 10.03 -14.22
N GLU A 78 -18.31 10.33 -15.13
CA GLU A 78 -17.96 9.43 -16.26
C GLU A 78 -17.47 8.06 -15.75
N LEU A 79 -16.60 8.05 -14.73
CA LEU A 79 -16.09 6.81 -14.13
C LEU A 79 -17.20 5.97 -13.51
N PHE A 80 -18.14 6.60 -12.78
CA PHE A 80 -19.26 5.88 -12.15
C PHE A 80 -20.33 5.42 -13.15
N ALA A 81 -20.42 6.05 -14.33
CA ALA A 81 -21.33 5.64 -15.40
C ALA A 81 -20.78 4.49 -16.26
N ALA A 82 -19.46 4.22 -16.19
CA ALA A 82 -18.83 3.14 -16.93
C ALA A 82 -19.09 1.78 -16.27
N ASP A 83 -19.12 0.72 -17.08
CA ASP A 83 -19.24 -0.64 -16.56
C ASP A 83 -18.11 -0.96 -15.59
N SER A 84 -18.50 -1.33 -14.37
CA SER A 84 -17.54 -1.68 -13.31
C SER A 84 -16.78 -2.95 -13.71
N PRO A 85 -15.43 -2.94 -13.67
CA PRO A 85 -14.64 -4.16 -13.89
C PRO A 85 -14.87 -5.21 -12.78
N PHE A 86 -15.59 -4.85 -11.71
CA PHE A 86 -15.94 -5.70 -10.59
C PHE A 86 -17.39 -6.24 -10.66
N GLY A 87 -18.11 -6.01 -11.77
CA GLY A 87 -19.37 -6.70 -12.10
C GLY A 87 -20.61 -6.28 -11.31
N LYS A 88 -20.52 -5.35 -10.34
CA LYS A 88 -21.66 -4.73 -9.67
C LYS A 88 -21.50 -3.21 -9.54
N GLU A 89 -22.62 -2.50 -9.63
CA GLU A 89 -22.71 -1.06 -9.37
C GLU A 89 -22.19 -0.74 -7.96
N PHE A 90 -21.27 0.21 -7.89
CA PHE A 90 -20.77 0.77 -6.64
C PHE A 90 -21.89 1.64 -6.03
N SER A 91 -22.69 1.09 -5.12
CA SER A 91 -23.72 1.86 -4.41
C SER A 91 -23.15 2.44 -3.11
N PHE A 92 -22.93 3.76 -3.05
CA PHE A 92 -22.79 4.44 -1.75
C PHE A 92 -24.17 4.41 -1.08
N GLY A 93 -24.27 3.77 0.09
CA GLY A 93 -25.53 3.63 0.80
C GLY A 93 -26.08 4.95 1.34
N GLY A 94 -27.40 5.12 1.22
CA GLY A 94 -28.23 6.06 1.99
C GLY A 94 -28.52 7.37 1.32
#